data_AF-M2RUL7-F1
#
_entry.id   AF-M2RUL7-F1
#
_cell.length_a   1.000
_cell.length_b   1.000
_cell.length_c   1.000
_cell.angle_alpha   90.00
_cell.angle_beta   90.00
_cell.angle_gamma   90.00
#
_symmetry.space_group_name_H-M   'P 1'
#
loop_
_entity.id
_entity.type
_entity.pdbx_description
1 polymer ?
#
loop_
_entity_poly.entity_id
_entity_poly.type
_entity_poly.pdbx_seq_one_letter_code
_entity_poly.pdbx_strand_id
1 'polypeptide(L)'
;MPSSKTFPAITGGCVCGTVRYRLLTSPLFCYACHCTNCRAFSGSAFGLFLKIEMYNVKVISSTLPAFVKTNNRRGAVEVHAECSACRVHMWVTSNFPGEEAVYDVRVGTLDFPDLMVPDLHIFAQSKLGWIRLPDDAHTLPRGGDMHKLWPKSSLERLEQCNRWADMMKKRKRAALVESKATAKSTEEGSGEETGGEGDKTPTALEFSNEDDEEFEKRFKEKEKILLERLEKLQLKLNEDEVKAGEQKAVESAETDAK
;
A
#
# COMPACT_ATOMS: atom_id res chain seq x y z
N MET A 1 21.50 -23.08 8.75
CA MET A 1 20.28 -22.31 9.04
C MET A 1 19.79 -21.73 7.73
N PRO A 2 18.60 -22.08 7.24
CA PRO A 2 18.14 -21.53 5.97
C PRO A 2 17.90 -20.03 6.14
N SER A 3 18.60 -19.25 5.34
CA SER A 3 18.49 -17.79 5.25
C SER A 3 17.08 -17.44 4.78
N SER A 4 16.15 -17.19 5.72
CA SER A 4 14.90 -16.49 5.47
C SER A 4 15.28 -15.12 4.89
N LYS A 5 15.15 -14.98 3.56
CA LYS A 5 15.37 -13.70 2.89
C LYS A 5 14.20 -12.81 3.32
N THR A 6 14.49 -11.83 4.16
CA THR A 6 13.53 -10.83 4.60
C THR A 6 13.11 -10.01 3.39
N PHE A 7 11.82 -10.06 3.04
CA PHE A 7 11.22 -9.17 2.05
C PHE A 7 11.76 -7.74 2.24
N PRO A 8 12.30 -7.09 1.19
CA PRO A 8 12.82 -5.74 1.30
C PRO A 8 11.67 -4.84 1.72
N ALA A 9 11.76 -4.31 2.93
CA ALA A 9 10.70 -3.53 3.53
C ALA A 9 10.37 -2.31 2.67
N ILE A 10 9.30 -2.38 1.88
CA ILE A 10 8.86 -1.28 1.01
C ILE A 10 8.15 -0.25 1.85
N THR A 11 8.67 0.96 1.85
CA THR A 11 8.05 2.09 2.53
C THR A 11 7.21 2.93 1.58
N GLY A 12 6.27 3.66 2.18
CA GLY A 12 5.44 4.62 1.50
C GLY A 12 4.93 5.66 2.50
N GLY A 13 4.15 6.60 1.99
CA GLY A 13 3.53 7.61 2.80
C GLY A 13 2.70 8.59 1.99
N CYS A 14 2.06 9.50 2.70
CA CYS A 14 1.39 10.62 2.07
C CYS A 14 2.40 11.64 1.53
N VAL A 15 1.96 12.51 0.61
CA VAL A 15 2.84 13.49 -0.07
C VAL A 15 3.55 14.45 0.90
N CYS A 16 2.91 14.82 2.02
CA CYS A 16 3.52 15.72 3.01
C CYS A 16 4.42 15.00 4.03
N GLY A 17 4.55 13.68 3.95
CA GLY A 17 5.39 12.88 4.87
C GLY A 17 4.83 12.69 6.29
N THR A 18 3.71 13.31 6.66
CA THR A 18 3.12 13.19 8.01
C THR A 18 2.74 11.75 8.37
N VAL A 19 2.19 11.00 7.42
CA VAL A 19 1.91 9.57 7.58
C VAL A 19 2.89 8.79 6.74
N ARG A 20 3.62 7.87 7.40
CA ARG A 20 4.58 6.95 6.80
C ARG A 20 4.20 5.54 7.18
N TYR A 21 4.29 4.62 6.23
CA TYR A 21 3.97 3.22 6.43
C TYR A 21 5.01 2.31 5.74
N ARG A 22 4.97 1.03 6.11
CA ARG A 22 5.83 -0.02 5.59
C ARG A 22 4.99 -1.26 5.28
N LEU A 23 5.25 -1.85 4.12
CA LEU A 23 4.76 -3.18 3.76
C LEU A 23 5.74 -4.23 4.30
N LEU A 24 5.21 -5.22 5.01
CA LEU A 24 6.01 -6.26 5.68
C LEU A 24 6.26 -7.50 4.83
N THR A 25 5.55 -7.64 3.70
CA THR A 25 5.67 -8.76 2.76
C THR A 25 5.26 -8.34 1.36
N SER A 26 5.47 -9.24 0.40
CA SER A 26 5.05 -9.09 -0.99
C SER A 26 3.54 -8.91 -1.10
N PRO A 27 3.04 -8.02 -1.99
CA PRO A 27 1.61 -7.92 -2.23
C PRO A 27 1.03 -9.24 -2.77
N LEU A 28 -0.24 -9.47 -2.46
CA LEU A 28 -1.02 -10.57 -3.03
C LEU A 28 -1.24 -10.39 -4.53
N PHE A 29 -1.49 -9.16 -4.98
CA PHE A 29 -1.82 -8.86 -6.36
C PHE A 29 -1.71 -7.36 -6.67
N CYS A 30 -1.26 -6.97 -7.86
CA CYS A 30 -1.27 -5.59 -8.32
C CYS A 30 -2.25 -5.39 -9.49
N TYR A 31 -3.04 -4.31 -9.48
CA TYR A 31 -4.01 -4.07 -10.54
C TYR A 31 -4.29 -2.58 -10.77
N ALA A 32 -4.60 -2.26 -12.03
CA ALA A 32 -5.03 -0.93 -12.46
C ALA A 32 -6.55 -0.92 -12.71
N CYS A 33 -7.28 -0.03 -12.05
CA CYS A 33 -8.70 0.16 -12.26
C CYS A 33 -8.98 1.43 -13.08
N HIS A 34 -9.61 1.23 -14.24
CA HIS A 34 -9.90 2.30 -15.20
C HIS A 34 -11.29 2.90 -15.05
N CYS A 35 -12.06 2.52 -14.03
CA CYS A 35 -13.42 3.04 -13.85
C CYS A 35 -13.42 4.54 -13.49
N THR A 36 -14.54 5.22 -13.77
CA THR A 36 -14.69 6.67 -13.53
C THR A 36 -14.45 7.06 -12.07
N ASN A 37 -14.84 6.22 -11.10
CA ASN A 37 -14.60 6.50 -9.67
C ASN A 37 -13.09 6.48 -9.37
N CYS A 38 -12.37 5.43 -9.78
CA CYS A 38 -10.94 5.33 -9.53
C CYS A 38 -10.14 6.44 -10.23
N ARG A 39 -10.55 6.89 -11.41
CA ARG A 39 -9.98 8.09 -12.05
C ARG A 39 -10.22 9.34 -11.22
N ALA A 40 -11.47 9.59 -10.81
CA ALA A 40 -11.82 10.76 -10.02
C ALA A 40 -11.12 10.77 -8.66
N PHE A 41 -11.07 9.63 -7.98
CA PHE A 41 -10.43 9.48 -6.67
C PHE A 41 -8.91 9.58 -6.72
N SER A 42 -8.27 9.22 -7.82
CA SER A 42 -6.81 9.33 -7.99
C SER A 42 -6.39 10.67 -8.60
N GLY A 43 -7.30 11.39 -9.25
CA GLY A 43 -6.94 12.51 -10.11
C GLY A 43 -6.13 12.09 -11.35
N SER A 44 -6.02 10.79 -11.64
CA SER A 44 -5.17 10.23 -12.70
C SER A 44 -5.99 9.48 -13.76
N ALA A 45 -5.31 8.96 -14.79
CA ALA A 45 -5.92 8.19 -15.87
C ALA A 45 -6.53 6.85 -15.40
N PHE A 46 -6.05 6.32 -14.27
CA PHE A 46 -6.54 5.11 -13.60
C PHE A 46 -6.12 5.14 -12.13
N GLY A 47 -6.79 4.34 -11.29
CA GLY A 47 -6.29 4.04 -9.95
C GLY A 47 -5.39 2.81 -10.00
N LEU A 48 -4.18 2.90 -9.43
CA LEU A 48 -3.25 1.78 -9.34
C LEU A 48 -3.17 1.30 -7.90
N PHE A 49 -3.45 0.02 -7.70
CA PHE A 49 -3.61 -0.58 -6.38
C PHE A 49 -2.79 -1.86 -6.28
N LEU A 50 -2.31 -2.14 -5.07
CA LEU A 50 -1.86 -3.45 -4.67
C LEU A 50 -2.75 -3.95 -3.54
N LYS A 51 -3.01 -5.26 -3.52
CA LYS A 51 -3.68 -5.94 -2.41
C LYS A 51 -2.66 -6.57 -1.50
N ILE A 52 -2.82 -6.37 -0.20
CA ILE A 52 -1.97 -6.95 0.82
C ILE A 52 -2.80 -7.18 2.08
N GLU A 53 -2.39 -8.14 2.91
CA GLU A 53 -3.04 -8.39 4.19
C GLU A 53 -3.00 -7.15 5.08
N MET A 54 -4.10 -6.88 5.80
CA MET A 54 -4.20 -5.65 6.61
C MET A 54 -3.07 -5.54 7.64
N TYR A 55 -2.66 -6.67 8.24
CA TYR A 55 -1.64 -6.73 9.29
C TYR A 55 -0.21 -6.58 8.74
N ASN A 56 -0.04 -6.63 7.41
CA ASN A 56 1.23 -6.40 6.73
C ASN A 56 1.42 -4.95 6.31
N VAL A 57 0.48 -4.05 6.62
CA VAL A 57 0.64 -2.59 6.47
C VAL A 57 0.89 -1.97 7.84
N LYS A 58 2.14 -1.62 8.13
CA LYS A 58 2.55 -1.04 9.42
C LYS A 58 2.79 0.46 9.29
N VAL A 59 2.03 1.26 10.03
CA VAL A 59 2.32 2.70 10.18
C VAL A 59 3.59 2.85 11.03
N ILE A 60 4.55 3.63 10.53
CA ILE A 60 5.86 3.87 11.16
C ILE A 60 6.06 5.33 11.59
N SER A 61 5.15 6.23 11.21
CA SER A 61 5.06 7.59 11.74
C SER A 61 4.32 7.62 13.08
N SER A 62 4.52 8.69 13.86
CA SER A 62 3.74 8.95 15.08
C SER A 62 2.27 9.29 14.78
N THR A 63 2.00 9.90 13.62
CA THR A 63 0.65 10.23 13.19
C THR A 63 0.02 9.04 12.47
N LEU A 64 -1.17 8.65 12.94
CA LEU A 64 -2.00 7.63 12.31
C LEU A 64 -2.85 8.24 11.19
N PRO A 65 -3.19 7.46 10.15
CA PRO A 65 -4.16 7.88 9.15
C PRO A 65 -5.56 8.03 9.76
N ALA A 66 -6.33 8.98 9.24
CA ALA A 66 -7.76 9.07 9.49
C ALA A 66 -8.50 8.09 8.56
N PHE A 67 -9.55 7.45 9.07
CA PHE A 67 -10.41 6.57 8.27
C PHE A 67 -11.70 7.30 7.89
N VAL A 68 -11.86 7.60 6.61
CA VAL A 68 -12.98 8.40 6.10
C VAL A 68 -13.87 7.54 5.21
N LYS A 69 -15.17 7.51 5.53
CA LYS A 69 -16.20 6.88 4.71
C LYS A 69 -16.58 7.79 3.55
N THR A 70 -16.54 7.26 2.34
CA THR A 70 -16.96 7.97 1.13
C THR A 70 -17.95 7.12 0.35
N ASN A 71 -18.99 7.75 -0.18
CA ASN A 71 -19.89 7.12 -1.13
C ASN A 71 -19.37 7.37 -2.54
N ASN A 72 -19.07 6.31 -3.28
CA ASN A 72 -18.68 6.45 -4.67
C ASN A 72 -19.91 6.74 -5.56
N ARG A 73 -19.71 7.13 -6.83
CA ARG A 73 -20.83 7.49 -7.74
C ARG A 73 -21.79 6.33 -8.05
N ARG A 74 -21.46 5.11 -7.64
CA ARG A 74 -22.28 3.91 -7.78
C ARG A 74 -23.01 3.54 -6.48
N GLY A 75 -22.91 4.38 -5.45
CA GLY A 75 -23.56 4.18 -4.16
C GLY A 75 -22.85 3.17 -3.24
N ALA A 76 -21.66 2.68 -3.61
CA ALA A 76 -20.90 1.82 -2.70
C ALA A 76 -20.15 2.68 -1.68
N VAL A 77 -20.17 2.23 -0.43
CA VAL A 77 -19.41 2.83 0.67
C VAL A 77 -18.00 2.28 0.63
N GLU A 78 -17.01 3.16 0.56
CA GLU A 78 -15.60 2.85 0.66
C GLU A 78 -15.03 3.56 1.90
N VAL A 79 -14.11 2.91 2.61
CA VAL A 79 -13.38 3.51 3.72
C VAL A 79 -11.95 3.75 3.27
N HIS A 80 -11.51 5.01 3.30
CA HIS A 80 -10.18 5.41 2.90
C HIS A 80 -9.34 5.75 4.13
N ALA A 81 -8.13 5.19 4.19
CA ALA A 81 -7.08 5.69 5.08
C ALA A 81 -6.44 6.92 4.44
N GLU A 82 -6.61 8.08 5.05
CA GLU A 82 -6.09 9.36 4.55
C GLU A 82 -5.18 10.06 5.54
N CYS A 83 -4.29 10.89 5.03
CA CYS A 83 -3.54 11.81 5.87
C CYS A 83 -4.44 12.98 6.31
N SER A 84 -4.51 13.24 7.62
CA SER A 84 -5.29 14.37 8.16
C SER A 84 -4.77 15.73 7.71
N ALA A 85 -3.48 15.85 7.35
CA ALA A 85 -2.85 17.09 6.94
C ALA A 85 -3.02 17.37 5.43
N CYS A 86 -2.66 16.42 4.56
CA CYS A 86 -2.67 16.62 3.10
C CYS A 86 -3.81 15.90 2.36
N ARG A 87 -4.66 15.14 3.06
CA ARG A 87 -5.82 14.40 2.52
C ARG A 87 -5.51 13.36 1.45
N VAL A 88 -4.23 13.01 1.26
CA VAL A 88 -3.85 11.89 0.38
C VAL A 88 -4.36 10.58 0.96
N HIS A 89 -5.12 9.85 0.14
CA HIS A 89 -5.55 8.48 0.43
C HIS A 89 -4.40 7.50 0.16
N MET A 90 -4.03 6.70 1.16
CA MET A 90 -2.94 5.72 1.06
C MET A 90 -3.45 4.32 0.80
N TRP A 91 -4.57 3.92 1.41
CA TRP A 91 -5.23 2.64 1.10
C TRP A 91 -6.73 2.71 1.29
N VAL A 92 -7.42 1.74 0.69
CA VAL A 92 -8.87 1.57 0.74
C VAL A 92 -9.21 0.21 1.35
N THR A 93 -10.32 0.17 2.06
CA THR A 93 -10.88 -1.02 2.71
C THR A 93 -12.41 -0.89 2.58
N SER A 94 -13.11 -2.00 2.31
CA SER A 94 -14.58 -2.02 2.21
C SER A 94 -15.31 -1.85 3.55
N ASN A 95 -14.62 -2.06 4.68
CA ASN A 95 -15.14 -1.88 6.04
C ASN A 95 -14.16 -1.10 6.93
N PHE A 96 -14.54 -0.86 8.19
CA PHE A 96 -13.61 -0.25 9.15
C PHE A 96 -12.42 -1.19 9.44
N PRO A 97 -11.24 -0.63 9.80
CA PRO A 97 -10.07 -1.41 10.16
C PRO A 97 -10.37 -2.49 11.20
N GLY A 98 -9.84 -3.69 10.98
CA GLY A 98 -10.06 -4.85 11.86
C GLY A 98 -11.27 -5.70 11.49
N GLU A 99 -12.06 -5.31 10.48
CA GLU A 99 -13.19 -6.11 9.97
C GLU A 99 -12.92 -6.70 8.58
N GLU A 100 -11.72 -6.51 8.07
CA GLU A 100 -11.36 -6.87 6.70
C GLU A 100 -10.02 -7.57 6.63
N ALA A 101 -9.88 -8.49 5.70
CA ALA A 101 -8.70 -9.34 5.59
C ALA A 101 -7.53 -8.61 4.90
N VAL A 102 -7.84 -7.69 3.98
CA VAL A 102 -6.88 -7.08 3.06
C VAL A 102 -7.14 -5.59 2.87
N TYR A 103 -6.08 -4.88 2.48
CA TYR A 103 -6.12 -3.48 2.05
C TYR A 103 -5.77 -3.36 0.58
N ASP A 104 -6.44 -2.42 -0.10
CA ASP A 104 -6.06 -1.92 -1.42
C ASP A 104 -5.17 -0.67 -1.25
N VAL A 105 -3.85 -0.88 -1.18
CA VAL A 105 -2.87 0.20 -1.05
C VAL A 105 -2.68 0.87 -2.41
N ARG A 106 -2.68 2.20 -2.42
CA ARG A 106 -2.42 2.99 -3.63
C ARG A 106 -0.93 2.98 -3.93
N VAL A 107 -0.56 2.35 -5.03
CA VAL A 107 0.83 2.17 -5.45
C VAL A 107 1.58 3.51 -5.53
N GLY A 108 0.92 4.57 -6.01
CA GLY A 108 1.54 5.90 -6.14
C GLY A 108 1.92 6.56 -4.80
N THR A 109 1.59 5.95 -3.66
CA THR A 109 2.02 6.41 -2.32
C THR A 109 3.23 5.64 -1.78
N LEU A 110 3.75 4.67 -2.53
CA LEU A 110 5.01 4.00 -2.22
C LEU A 110 6.19 4.89 -2.61
N ASP A 111 7.32 4.71 -1.96
CA ASP A 111 8.56 5.44 -2.32
C ASP A 111 9.13 4.94 -3.66
N PHE A 112 8.89 3.67 -4.00
CA PHE A 112 9.33 3.03 -5.25
C PHE A 112 8.14 2.39 -5.98
N PRO A 113 7.21 3.19 -6.55
CA PRO A 113 5.99 2.68 -7.15
C PRO A 113 6.24 1.80 -8.39
N ASP A 114 7.36 2.00 -9.10
CA ASP A 114 7.74 1.25 -10.30
C ASP A 114 7.99 -0.25 -10.04
N LEU A 115 8.10 -0.66 -8.78
CA LEU A 115 8.17 -2.06 -8.38
C LEU A 115 6.83 -2.79 -8.52
N MET A 116 5.73 -2.05 -8.65
CA MET A 116 4.36 -2.56 -8.64
C MET A 116 3.70 -2.41 -10.02
N VAL A 117 4.24 -3.14 -10.99
CA VAL A 117 3.60 -3.29 -12.32
C VAL A 117 2.25 -3.99 -12.13
N PRO A 118 1.15 -3.49 -12.72
CA PRO A 118 -0.15 -4.13 -12.60
C PRO A 118 -0.19 -5.47 -13.36
N ASP A 119 -0.63 -6.51 -12.67
CA ASP A 119 -0.87 -7.84 -13.24
C ASP A 119 -2.17 -7.87 -14.09
N LEU A 120 -3.06 -6.89 -13.85
CA LEU A 120 -4.38 -6.82 -14.47
C LEU A 120 -4.91 -5.40 -14.60
N HIS A 121 -5.55 -5.12 -15.74
CA HIS A 121 -6.30 -3.88 -15.99
C HIS A 121 -7.81 -4.15 -15.96
N ILE A 122 -8.49 -3.72 -14.90
CA ILE A 122 -9.95 -3.88 -14.76
C ILE A 122 -10.71 -2.63 -15.23
N PHE A 123 -11.96 -2.85 -15.67
CA PHE A 123 -12.79 -1.84 -16.33
C PHE A 123 -12.08 -1.21 -17.54
N ALA A 124 -11.27 -1.99 -18.25
CA ALA A 124 -10.42 -1.49 -19.34
C ALA A 124 -11.20 -0.81 -20.47
N GLN A 125 -12.48 -1.17 -20.68
CA GLN A 125 -13.36 -0.49 -21.65
C GLN A 125 -13.59 0.99 -21.29
N SER A 126 -13.44 1.36 -20.02
CA SER A 126 -13.59 2.73 -19.52
C SER A 126 -12.28 3.54 -19.54
N LYS A 127 -11.14 2.98 -20.00
CA LYS A 127 -9.89 3.73 -20.00
C LYS A 127 -9.98 4.96 -20.91
N LEU A 128 -9.18 5.98 -20.62
CA LEU A 128 -9.06 7.13 -21.51
C LEU A 128 -8.55 6.69 -22.89
N GLY A 129 -9.12 7.23 -23.97
CA GLY A 129 -8.86 6.77 -25.33
C GLY A 129 -7.37 6.75 -25.71
N TRP A 130 -6.61 7.73 -25.23
CA TRP A 130 -5.18 7.91 -25.54
C TRP A 130 -4.23 7.00 -24.75
N ILE A 131 -4.66 6.37 -23.66
CA ILE A 131 -3.80 5.42 -22.93
C ILE A 131 -3.47 4.24 -23.87
N ARG A 132 -2.29 3.64 -23.82
CA ARG A 132 -2.05 2.36 -24.49
C ARG A 132 -1.59 1.37 -23.43
N LEU A 133 -2.22 0.20 -23.42
CA LEU A 133 -1.81 -0.88 -22.53
C LEU A 133 -0.79 -1.74 -23.30
N PRO A 134 0.16 -2.40 -22.60
CA PRO A 134 1.01 -3.41 -23.23
C PRO A 134 0.19 -4.46 -23.98
N ASP A 135 0.72 -4.98 -25.08
CA ASP A 135 0.00 -5.94 -25.93
C ASP A 135 -0.32 -7.26 -25.21
N ASP A 136 0.51 -7.62 -24.22
CA ASP A 136 0.37 -8.79 -23.35
C ASP A 136 -0.40 -8.49 -22.04
N ALA A 137 -0.92 -7.28 -21.86
CA ALA A 137 -1.62 -6.92 -20.63
C ALA A 137 -2.93 -7.69 -20.47
N HIS A 138 -3.11 -8.36 -19.34
CA HIS A 138 -4.39 -8.94 -18.98
C HIS A 138 -5.42 -7.84 -18.72
N THR A 139 -6.60 -7.97 -19.35
CA THR A 139 -7.69 -6.98 -19.20
C THR A 139 -9.02 -7.63 -18.87
N LEU A 140 -9.81 -6.95 -18.02
CA LEU A 140 -11.23 -7.26 -17.80
C LEU A 140 -12.06 -6.03 -18.22
N PRO A 141 -12.69 -6.03 -19.41
CA PRO A 141 -13.33 -4.84 -19.99
C PRO A 141 -14.37 -4.18 -19.08
N ARG A 142 -15.18 -4.96 -18.37
CA ARG A 142 -16.28 -4.47 -17.51
C ARG A 142 -16.09 -4.78 -16.03
N GLY A 143 -14.85 -5.07 -15.63
CA GLY A 143 -14.57 -5.73 -14.35
C GLY A 143 -14.90 -7.22 -14.42
N GLY A 144 -14.78 -7.93 -13.29
CA GLY A 144 -15.03 -9.36 -13.19
C GLY A 144 -14.30 -9.99 -12.02
N ASP A 145 -14.32 -11.32 -11.98
CA ASP A 145 -13.59 -12.10 -10.98
C ASP A 145 -12.09 -12.06 -11.26
N MET A 146 -11.39 -11.26 -10.46
CA MET A 146 -9.94 -11.11 -10.56
C MET A 146 -9.19 -12.33 -10.04
N HIS A 147 -9.77 -13.12 -9.12
CA HIS A 147 -9.10 -14.23 -8.46
C HIS A 147 -8.64 -15.33 -9.44
N LYS A 148 -9.28 -15.42 -10.61
CA LYS A 148 -8.87 -16.33 -11.69
C LYS A 148 -7.47 -16.06 -12.24
N LEU A 149 -6.97 -14.84 -12.07
CA LEU A 149 -5.67 -14.40 -12.55
C LEU A 149 -4.64 -14.26 -11.43
N TRP A 150 -5.02 -14.57 -10.18
CA TRP A 150 -4.11 -14.46 -9.04
C TRP A 150 -3.16 -15.65 -8.97
N PRO A 151 -1.91 -15.43 -8.51
CA PRO A 151 -1.03 -16.51 -8.12
C PRO A 151 -1.70 -17.43 -7.08
N LYS A 152 -1.40 -18.73 -7.15
CA LYS A 152 -1.98 -19.73 -6.23
C LYS A 152 -1.65 -19.44 -4.77
N SER A 153 -0.40 -19.08 -4.49
CA SER A 153 0.03 -18.66 -3.15
C SER A 153 -0.71 -17.44 -2.63
N SER A 154 -0.98 -16.44 -3.49
CA SER A 154 -1.78 -15.28 -3.11
C SER A 154 -3.21 -15.67 -2.77
N LEU A 155 -3.79 -16.65 -3.46
CA LEU A 155 -5.11 -17.19 -3.13
C LEU A 155 -5.09 -17.95 -1.80
N GLU A 156 -4.07 -18.76 -1.53
CA GLU A 156 -3.89 -19.48 -0.27
C GLU A 156 -3.71 -18.52 0.91
N ARG A 157 -2.88 -17.48 0.74
CA ARG A 157 -2.71 -16.39 1.70
C ARG A 157 -4.05 -15.68 1.95
N LEU A 158 -4.75 -15.28 0.89
CA LEU A 158 -6.05 -14.63 1.00
C LEU A 158 -7.08 -15.49 1.74
N GLU A 159 -7.13 -16.80 1.48
CA GLU A 159 -8.02 -17.73 2.17
C GLU A 159 -7.74 -17.74 3.69
N GLN A 160 -6.46 -17.80 4.07
CA GLN A 160 -6.06 -17.75 5.47
C GLN A 160 -6.44 -16.42 6.14
N CYS A 161 -6.24 -15.30 5.46
CA CYS A 161 -6.63 -13.99 5.97
C CYS A 161 -8.14 -13.87 6.15
N ASN A 162 -8.93 -14.43 5.22
CA ASN A 162 -10.39 -14.45 5.32
C ASN A 162 -10.85 -15.31 6.50
N ARG A 163 -10.25 -16.50 6.70
CA ARG A 163 -10.52 -17.33 7.89
C ARG A 163 -10.24 -16.58 9.19
N TRP A 164 -9.11 -15.87 9.25
CA TRP A 164 -8.77 -15.03 10.41
C TRP A 164 -9.77 -13.90 10.62
N ALA A 165 -10.13 -13.16 9.57
CA ALA A 165 -11.08 -12.06 9.65
C ALA A 165 -12.47 -12.53 10.12
N ASP A 166 -12.92 -13.70 9.65
CA ASP A 166 -14.18 -14.31 10.09
C ASP A 166 -14.13 -14.73 11.55
N MET A 167 -13.02 -15.30 12.01
CA MET A 167 -12.82 -15.60 13.43
C MET A 167 -12.88 -14.33 14.29
N MET A 168 -12.22 -13.25 13.87
CA MET A 168 -12.24 -11.97 14.59
C MET A 168 -13.63 -11.34 14.63
N LYS A 169 -14.38 -11.39 13.52
CA LYS A 169 -15.78 -10.95 13.48
C LYS A 169 -16.66 -11.73 14.45
N LYS A 170 -16.50 -13.06 14.52
CA LYS A 170 -17.24 -13.91 15.46
C LYS A 170 -16.91 -13.55 16.91
N ARG A 171 -15.62 -13.38 17.24
CA ARG A 171 -15.17 -12.95 18.58
C ARG A 171 -15.74 -11.59 18.97
N LYS A 172 -15.66 -10.60 18.08
CA LYS A 172 -16.21 -9.25 18.32
C LYS A 172 -17.73 -9.29 18.54
N ARG A 173 -18.46 -10.08 17.74
CA ARG A 173 -19.92 -10.27 17.92
C ARG A 173 -20.24 -10.93 19.26
N ALA A 174 -19.49 -11.96 19.65
CA ALA A 174 -19.68 -12.62 20.95
C ALA A 174 -19.42 -11.65 22.11
N ALA A 175 -18.32 -10.90 22.07
CA ALA A 175 -18.00 -9.89 23.08
C ALA A 175 -19.06 -8.78 23.16
N LEU A 176 -19.66 -8.36 22.04
CA LEU A 176 -20.75 -7.38 22.02
C LEU A 176 -22.05 -7.92 22.61
N VAL A 177 -22.32 -9.22 22.44
CA VAL A 177 -23.48 -9.90 23.04
C VAL A 177 -23.27 -10.02 24.54
N GLU A 178 -22.07 -10.41 24.97
CA GLU A 178 -21.68 -10.50 26.37
C GLU A 178 -21.73 -9.13 27.05
N SER A 179 -21.13 -8.09 26.46
CA SER A 179 -21.19 -6.73 27.01
C SER A 179 -22.62 -6.20 27.13
N LYS A 180 -23.51 -6.55 26.19
CA LYS A 180 -24.94 -6.20 26.27
C LYS A 180 -25.67 -7.00 27.35
N ALA A 181 -25.31 -8.26 27.57
CA ALA A 181 -25.85 -9.06 28.66
C ALA A 181 -25.39 -8.52 30.03
N THR A 182 -24.11 -8.16 30.17
CA THR A 182 -23.54 -7.56 31.38
C THR A 182 -24.08 -6.17 31.66
N ALA A 183 -24.29 -5.34 30.63
CA ALA A 183 -24.95 -4.04 30.76
C ALA A 183 -26.40 -4.17 31.22
N LYS A 184 -27.11 -5.21 30.76
CA LYS A 184 -28.47 -5.52 31.20
C LYS A 184 -28.53 -6.05 32.63
N SER A 185 -27.50 -6.76 33.11
CA SER A 185 -27.42 -7.22 34.51
C SER A 185 -26.91 -6.15 35.48
N THR A 186 -26.20 -5.12 35.01
CA THR A 186 -25.71 -4.01 35.84
C THR A 186 -26.76 -2.91 36.06
N GLU A 187 -27.81 -2.83 35.23
CA GLU A 187 -29.03 -2.05 35.57
C GLU A 187 -29.83 -2.69 36.72
N GLU A 188 -29.58 -3.94 37.07
CA GLU A 188 -30.19 -4.66 38.20
C GLU A 188 -29.23 -4.87 39.39
N GLY A 189 -27.99 -4.38 39.33
CA GLY A 189 -26.99 -4.65 40.37
C GLY A 189 -25.83 -3.67 40.35
N SER A 190 -25.83 -2.76 41.33
CA SER A 190 -24.71 -1.87 41.66
C SER A 190 -23.46 -2.63 42.12
N GLY A 191 -22.28 -2.21 41.65
CA GLY A 191 -21.02 -2.34 42.40
C GLY A 191 -19.81 -2.95 41.68
N GLU A 192 -18.74 -2.16 41.69
CA GLU A 192 -17.31 -2.52 41.71
C GLU A 192 -16.50 -2.71 40.41
N GLU A 193 -15.43 -1.91 40.36
CA GLU A 193 -14.35 -1.86 39.37
C GLU A 193 -13.36 -3.02 39.56
N THR A 194 -12.74 -3.50 38.48
CA THR A 194 -11.29 -3.80 38.44
C THR A 194 -10.78 -3.76 37.00
N GLY A 195 -9.51 -3.36 36.84
CA GLY A 195 -8.88 -3.04 35.56
C GLY A 195 -8.08 -4.17 34.90
N GLY A 196 -8.03 -4.08 33.56
CA GLY A 196 -6.85 -4.17 32.68
C GLY A 196 -6.06 -5.49 32.56
N GLU A 197 -5.98 -6.04 31.34
CA GLU A 197 -4.73 -6.64 30.83
C GLU A 197 -4.67 -6.61 29.28
N GLY A 198 -3.47 -6.38 28.74
CA GLY A 198 -3.20 -5.96 27.37
C GLY A 198 -3.28 -7.05 26.29
N ASP A 199 -3.75 -6.62 25.12
CA ASP A 199 -3.93 -7.42 23.91
C ASP A 199 -2.57 -7.66 23.23
N LYS A 200 -2.13 -8.93 23.17
CA LYS A 200 -0.90 -9.34 22.48
C LYS A 200 -1.22 -9.59 21.01
N THR A 201 -0.75 -8.72 20.14
CA THR A 201 -0.75 -8.93 18.69
C THR A 201 0.11 -10.17 18.35
N PRO A 202 -0.37 -11.15 17.56
CA PRO A 202 0.43 -12.29 17.16
C PRO A 202 1.50 -11.86 16.16
N THR A 203 2.76 -12.24 16.44
CA THR A 203 3.90 -12.12 15.53
C THR A 203 3.63 -12.93 14.25
N ALA A 204 4.07 -12.38 13.11
CA ALA A 204 3.92 -12.93 11.78
C ALA A 204 4.24 -14.44 11.72
N LEU A 205 3.29 -15.23 11.24
CA LEU A 205 3.48 -16.63 10.87
C LEU A 205 4.37 -16.70 9.62
N GLU A 206 5.36 -17.58 9.65
CA GLU A 206 6.27 -17.85 8.54
C GLU A 206 5.50 -18.57 7.42
N PHE A 207 5.38 -17.90 6.26
CA PHE A 207 4.74 -18.45 5.06
C PHE A 207 5.80 -18.92 4.04
N SER A 208 5.41 -19.87 3.19
CA SER A 208 6.27 -20.54 2.21
C SER A 208 6.88 -19.58 1.18
N ASN A 209 8.20 -19.71 0.99
CA ASN A 209 9.10 -18.77 0.31
C ASN A 209 9.04 -18.73 -1.23
N GLU A 210 8.15 -19.48 -1.90
CA GLU A 210 8.31 -19.75 -3.34
C GLU A 210 8.00 -18.54 -4.25
N ASP A 211 6.99 -17.71 -3.95
CA ASP A 211 6.69 -16.49 -4.74
C ASP A 211 7.47 -15.25 -4.30
N ASP A 212 8.04 -15.28 -3.09
CA ASP A 212 8.90 -14.20 -2.61
C ASP A 212 10.21 -14.14 -3.40
N GLU A 213 10.68 -15.25 -3.98
CA GLU A 213 11.93 -15.28 -4.75
C GLU A 213 11.84 -14.52 -6.09
N GLU A 214 10.72 -14.63 -6.81
CA GLU A 214 10.53 -13.89 -8.06
C GLU A 214 10.41 -12.39 -7.80
N PHE A 215 9.66 -12.03 -6.75
CA PHE A 215 9.56 -10.66 -6.30
C PHE A 215 10.93 -10.09 -5.90
N GLU A 216 11.68 -10.81 -5.08
CA GLU A 216 13.03 -10.45 -4.64
C GLU A 216 13.99 -10.26 -5.80
N LYS A 217 13.89 -11.13 -6.83
CA LYS A 217 14.70 -11.00 -8.04
C LYS A 217 14.37 -9.70 -8.77
N ARG A 218 13.08 -9.40 -8.97
CA ARG A 218 12.63 -8.15 -9.60
C ARG A 218 13.03 -6.93 -8.78
N PHE A 219 12.94 -7.02 -7.44
CA PHE A 219 13.36 -5.97 -6.53
C PHE A 219 14.84 -5.68 -6.65
N LYS A 220 15.70 -6.71 -6.55
CA LYS A 220 17.16 -6.55 -6.63
C LYS A 220 17.62 -6.04 -7.99
N GLU A 221 16.98 -6.48 -9.06
CA GLU A 221 17.26 -5.96 -10.40
C GLU A 221 16.93 -4.47 -10.49
N LYS A 222 15.78 -4.05 -9.94
CA LYS A 222 15.38 -2.64 -9.90
C LYS A 222 16.27 -1.81 -8.98
N GLU A 223 16.65 -2.32 -7.82
CA GLU A 223 17.60 -1.69 -6.90
C GLU A 223 18.95 -1.45 -7.58
N LYS A 224 19.48 -2.45 -8.30
CA LYS A 224 20.70 -2.32 -9.08
C LYS A 224 20.60 -1.22 -10.14
N ILE A 225 19.51 -1.20 -10.91
CA ILE A 225 19.28 -0.16 -11.94
C ILE A 225 19.21 1.23 -11.30
N LEU A 226 18.55 1.36 -10.15
CA LEU A 226 18.43 2.63 -9.43
C LEU A 226 19.79 3.10 -8.89
N LEU A 227 20.61 2.20 -8.34
CA LEU A 227 21.96 2.50 -7.87
C LEU A 227 22.88 2.93 -9.02
N GLU A 228 22.86 2.22 -10.14
CA GLU A 228 23.62 2.61 -11.34
C GLU A 228 23.18 3.98 -11.87
N ARG A 229 21.88 4.30 -11.78
CA ARG A 229 21.35 5.62 -12.16
C ARG A 229 21.80 6.70 -11.18
N LEU A 230 21.82 6.41 -9.89
CA LEU A 230 22.33 7.30 -8.84
C LEU A 230 23.81 7.63 -9.05
N GLU A 231 24.64 6.63 -9.31
CA GLU A 231 26.07 6.81 -9.60
C GLU A 231 26.30 7.68 -10.84
N LYS A 232 25.55 7.43 -11.92
CA LYS A 232 25.59 8.27 -13.13
C LYS A 232 25.17 9.71 -12.86
N LEU A 233 24.18 9.93 -12.01
CA LEU A 233 23.74 11.28 -11.63
C LEU A 233 24.78 11.99 -10.76
N GLN A 234 25.44 11.27 -9.84
CA GLN A 234 26.52 11.82 -9.02
C GLN A 234 27.73 12.23 -9.87
N LEU A 235 28.14 11.40 -10.83
CA LEU A 235 29.21 11.75 -11.77
C LEU A 235 28.87 13.01 -12.56
N LYS A 236 27.63 13.13 -13.07
CA LYS A 236 27.18 14.34 -13.78
C LYS A 236 27.19 15.58 -12.91
N LEU A 237 26.72 15.47 -11.66
CA LEU A 237 26.76 16.57 -10.69
C LEU A 237 28.20 17.04 -10.46
N ASN A 238 29.13 16.11 -10.26
CA ASN A 238 30.55 16.45 -10.10
C ASN A 238 31.13 17.12 -11.36
N GLU A 239 30.82 16.62 -12.56
CA GLU A 239 31.25 17.24 -13.81
C GLU A 239 30.69 18.65 -13.99
N ASP A 240 29.43 18.87 -13.62
CA ASP A 240 28.77 20.17 -13.70
C ASP A 240 29.34 21.15 -12.66
N GLU A 241 29.68 20.68 -11.46
CA GLU A 241 30.39 21.47 -10.44
C GLU A 241 31.80 21.89 -10.89
N VAL A 242 32.55 20.97 -11.51
CA VAL A 242 33.87 21.26 -12.09
C VAL A 242 33.75 22.32 -13.18
N LYS A 243 32.80 22.16 -14.12
CA LYS A 243 32.56 23.15 -15.19
C LYS A 243 32.13 24.51 -14.64
N ALA A 244 31.28 24.53 -13.61
CA ALA A 244 30.86 25.78 -12.96
C ALA A 244 32.04 26.46 -12.24
N GLY A 245 32.96 25.69 -11.65
CA GLY A 245 34.21 26.19 -11.08
C GLY A 245 35.16 26.78 -12.12
N GLU A 246 35.34 26.10 -13.25
CA GLU A 246 36.16 26.56 -14.37
C GLU A 246 35.60 27.84 -15.00
N GLN A 247 34.28 27.92 -15.21
CA GLN A 247 33.62 29.13 -15.72
C GLN A 247 33.81 30.34 -14.80
N LYS A 248 33.66 30.14 -13.47
CA LYS A 248 33.93 31.20 -12.49
C LYS A 248 35.38 31.65 -12.47
N ALA A 249 36.33 30.72 -12.64
CA ALA A 249 37.75 31.06 -12.72
C ALA A 249 38.05 31.90 -13.96
N VAL A 250 37.47 31.54 -15.12
CA VAL A 250 37.61 32.33 -16.36
C VAL A 250 36.99 33.72 -16.22
N GLU A 251 35.79 33.85 -15.65
CA GLU A 251 35.16 35.14 -15.40
C GLU A 251 35.97 36.03 -14.44
N SER A 252 36.57 35.45 -13.39
CA SER A 252 37.43 36.19 -12.46
C SER A 252 38.73 36.71 -13.11
N ALA A 253 39.33 35.92 -14.01
CA ALA A 253 40.54 36.31 -14.72
C ALA A 253 40.29 37.42 -15.76
N GLU A 254 39.09 37.47 -16.36
CA GLU A 254 38.69 38.54 -17.27
C GLU A 254 38.36 39.86 -16.55
N THR A 255 37.89 39.80 -15.30
CA THR A 255 37.66 40.99 -14.47
C THR A 255 38.94 41.61 -13.91
N ASP A 256 39.97 40.81 -13.63
CA ASP A 256 41.27 41.32 -13.13
C ASP A 256 42.17 41.90 -14.23
N ALA A 257 41.82 41.69 -15.51
CA ALA A 257 42.56 42.18 -16.68
C ALA A 257 42.03 43.52 -17.25
N LYS A 258 41.00 44.13 -16.63
CA LYS A 258 40.38 45.40 -17.01
C LYS A 258 40.67 46.50 -15.99
#